data_AF-A0A6P2LPT8-F1
#
_entry.id   AF-A0A6P2LPT8-F1
#
_cell.length_a   1.000
_cell.length_b   1.000
_cell.length_c   1.000
_cell.angle_alpha   90.00
_cell.angle_beta   90.00
_cell.angle_gamma   90.00
#
_symmetry.space_group_name_H-M   'P 1'
#
loop_
_entity.id
_entity.type
_entity.pdbx_description
1 polymer ?
#
loop_
_entity_poly.entity_id
_entity_poly.type
_entity_poly.pdbx_seq_one_letter_code
_entity_poly.pdbx_strand_id
1 'polypeptide(L)'
;MVYSDSLKFVFLHNPKSAGSSIRKALEPYDDSNGRYWHCTYSRQHARLVDQAHICASELAEHGLLDKVSNYFTFGFVRDPYTRFLSAWDEHRFQHRLSDQTDINEWIRTHLTPANIRYDWRYIHFCPQHFFFYSGGKSVADFIGRFEHIDDSWFAIQKLLGRSIPLGTVNIKGGTEVRSLDSLSADSIRLINELYDRDFSLFGYPKYVDNASTVVGHEPASYAQEVRSGLLPERIAIKSMLEQNGAELAERERALETLRNQLEESQTTLARVRTELDASNARLAEMHSQVECTEAQLEATRADAAAHAQSLQTAQLTAAQNATAFAETKSELDRVMRSNSMRYTSWLRKISHVFR
;
A
#
# COMPACT_ATOMS: atom_id res chain seq x y z
N MET A 1 17.77 22.94 19.00
CA MET A 1 16.88 21.91 18.37
C MET A 1 15.48 22.02 18.96
N VAL A 2 14.45 21.61 18.22
CA VAL A 2 13.07 21.44 18.72
C VAL A 2 12.49 20.18 18.08
N TYR A 3 11.70 19.39 18.79
CA TYR A 3 10.95 18.30 18.17
C TYR A 3 9.53 18.24 18.73
N SER A 4 8.62 17.68 17.95
CA SER A 4 7.26 17.36 18.38
C SER A 4 6.94 15.91 18.06
N ASP A 5 6.58 15.13 19.07
CA ASP A 5 6.13 13.76 18.95
C ASP A 5 4.69 13.68 18.46
N SER A 6 3.87 14.69 18.77
CA SER A 6 2.48 14.78 18.30
C SER A 6 2.38 15.18 16.83
N LEU A 7 3.16 16.17 16.39
CA LEU A 7 3.20 16.64 15.01
C LEU A 7 4.27 15.95 14.16
N LYS A 8 5.06 15.04 14.76
CA LYS A 8 6.11 14.25 14.10
C LYS A 8 7.09 15.10 13.28
N PHE A 9 7.68 16.12 13.92
CA PHE A 9 8.74 16.92 13.29
C PHE A 9 9.99 17.09 14.15
N VAL A 10 11.12 17.38 13.50
CA VAL A 10 12.36 17.86 14.14
C VAL A 10 12.86 19.12 13.41
N PHE A 11 13.00 20.22 14.15
CA PHE A 11 13.68 21.42 13.69
C PHE A 11 15.18 21.33 13.99
N LEU A 12 15.96 21.20 12.91
CA LEU A 12 17.42 21.25 12.89
C LEU A 12 17.86 22.72 12.97
N HIS A 13 18.38 23.09 14.13
CA HIS A 13 18.68 24.50 14.43
C HIS A 13 20.08 24.86 13.95
N ASN A 14 20.18 25.38 12.73
CA ASN A 14 21.39 26.00 12.19
C ASN A 14 21.54 27.43 12.73
N PRO A 15 22.69 27.78 13.33
CA PRO A 15 22.88 29.10 13.91
C PRO A 15 22.83 30.20 12.87
N LYS A 16 22.24 31.33 13.30
CA LYS A 16 22.15 32.61 12.55
C LYS A 16 21.34 32.55 11.24
N SER A 17 20.47 31.54 11.11
CA SER A 17 19.55 31.35 9.98
C SER A 17 18.08 31.34 10.47
N ALA A 18 17.65 32.42 11.13
CA ALA A 18 16.32 32.59 11.77
C ALA A 18 15.93 31.61 12.89
N GLY A 19 16.89 30.87 13.43
CA GLY A 19 16.64 29.82 14.40
C GLY A 19 15.88 30.23 15.66
N SER A 20 16.18 31.41 16.23
CA SER A 20 15.47 31.91 17.43
C SER A 20 13.99 32.20 17.17
N SER A 21 13.66 32.78 16.01
CA SER A 21 12.29 33.16 15.66
C SER A 21 11.43 31.93 15.39
N ILE A 22 11.98 30.97 14.64
CA ILE A 22 11.34 29.67 14.38
C ILE A 22 11.15 28.89 15.68
N ARG A 23 12.18 28.83 16.53
CA ARG A 23 12.08 28.16 17.83
C ARG A 23 10.97 28.73 18.69
N LYS A 24 10.85 30.06 18.77
CA LYS A 24 9.77 30.71 19.53
C LYS A 24 8.39 30.36 18.96
N ALA A 25 8.24 30.31 17.63
CA ALA A 25 7.00 29.92 16.99
C ALA A 25 6.62 28.45 17.26
N LEU A 26 7.63 27.57 17.42
CA LEU A 26 7.45 26.14 17.66
C LEU A 26 7.42 25.75 19.14
N GLU A 27 7.74 26.66 20.06
CA GLU A 27 7.80 26.42 21.51
C GLU A 27 6.53 25.76 22.08
N PRO A 28 5.30 26.14 21.66
CA PRO A 28 4.08 25.47 22.13
C PRO A 28 3.97 23.97 21.76
N TYR A 29 4.82 23.50 20.84
CA TYR A 29 4.83 22.12 20.34
C TYR A 29 6.12 21.37 20.71
N ASP A 30 7.02 21.97 21.50
CA ASP A 30 8.33 21.41 21.84
C ASP A 30 8.23 20.33 22.93
N ASP A 31 8.16 19.07 22.52
CA ASP A 31 8.16 17.91 23.42
C ASP A 31 9.55 17.66 24.06
N SER A 32 10.58 18.41 23.65
CA SER A 32 11.89 18.37 24.31
C SER A 32 11.94 19.14 25.63
N ASN A 33 10.88 19.89 25.98
CA ASN A 33 10.81 20.74 27.18
C ASN A 33 12.02 21.67 27.30
N GLY A 34 12.48 22.25 26.19
CA GLY A 34 13.60 23.17 26.18
C GLY A 34 14.99 22.54 26.46
N ARG A 35 15.09 21.20 26.51
CA ARG A 35 16.34 20.46 26.76
C ARG A 35 17.51 20.94 25.87
N TYR A 36 17.21 21.30 24.62
CA TYR A 36 18.20 21.63 23.61
C TYR A 36 18.43 23.15 23.47
N TRP A 37 18.70 23.83 24.58
CA TRP A 37 18.97 25.28 24.59
C TRP A 37 20.26 25.69 25.32
N HIS A 38 20.70 24.92 26.30
CA HIS A 38 21.84 25.28 27.14
C HIS A 38 23.10 24.52 26.73
N CYS A 39 24.27 25.06 27.10
CA CYS A 39 25.51 24.31 27.00
C CYS A 39 25.61 23.26 28.11
N THR A 40 26.05 22.05 27.74
CA THR A 40 26.21 20.94 28.68
C THR A 40 27.55 20.25 28.44
N TYR A 41 28.19 19.79 29.52
CA TYR A 41 29.42 19.01 29.40
C TYR A 41 29.10 17.60 28.87
N SER A 42 29.64 17.26 27.70
CA SER A 42 29.62 15.89 27.18
C SER A 42 30.77 15.10 27.78
N ARG A 43 30.46 14.07 28.57
CA ARG A 43 31.47 13.15 29.11
C ARG A 43 32.15 12.34 28.02
N GLN A 44 31.42 11.97 26.97
CA GLN A 44 31.92 11.18 25.85
C GLN A 44 32.99 11.95 25.07
N HIS A 45 32.77 13.25 24.83
CA HIS A 45 33.69 14.10 24.07
C HIS A 45 34.68 14.88 24.93
N ALA A 46 34.58 14.75 26.26
CA ALA A 46 35.35 15.52 27.23
C ALA A 46 35.35 17.04 26.96
N ARG A 47 34.21 17.60 26.52
CA ARG A 47 34.06 19.03 26.15
C ARG A 47 32.67 19.56 26.44
N LEU A 48 32.56 20.89 26.54
CA LEU A 48 31.27 21.58 26.52
C LEU A 48 30.67 21.53 25.11
N VAL A 49 29.39 21.19 25.03
CA VAL A 49 28.62 21.12 23.78
C VAL A 49 27.43 22.05 23.89
N ASP A 50 27.27 22.88 22.86
CA ASP A 50 26.07 23.69 22.69
C ASP A 50 24.91 22.81 22.22
N GLN A 51 23.92 22.60 23.09
CA GLN A 51 22.76 21.76 22.77
C GLN A 51 21.81 22.45 21.78
N ALA A 52 21.91 23.77 21.61
CA ALA A 52 21.06 24.49 20.68
C ALA A 52 21.38 24.15 19.23
N HIS A 53 22.66 23.93 18.92
CA HIS A 53 23.21 23.75 17.56
C HIS A 53 23.97 22.41 17.47
N ILE A 54 23.22 21.30 17.50
CA ILE A 54 23.79 19.95 17.41
C ILE A 54 24.04 19.62 15.93
N CYS A 55 25.26 19.23 15.58
CA CYS A 55 25.59 18.79 14.23
C CYS A 55 24.97 17.42 13.90
N ALA A 56 24.69 17.17 12.62
CA ALA A 56 24.05 15.95 12.13
C ALA A 56 24.81 14.68 12.52
N SER A 57 26.15 14.74 12.57
CA SER A 57 26.98 13.61 12.99
C SER A 57 26.86 13.24 14.47
N GLU A 58 26.35 14.15 15.31
CA GLU A 58 26.27 13.99 16.77
C GLU A 58 24.83 13.65 17.22
N LEU A 59 23.85 13.62 16.32
CA LEU A 59 22.43 13.41 16.66
C LEU A 59 22.16 12.14 17.48
N ALA A 60 22.87 11.04 17.20
CA ALA A 60 22.71 9.77 17.92
C ALA A 60 23.04 9.91 19.42
N GLU A 61 24.12 10.60 19.74
CA GLU A 61 24.61 10.79 21.11
C GLU A 61 23.68 11.69 21.92
N HIS A 62 22.92 12.54 21.24
CA HIS A 62 21.92 13.42 21.85
C HIS A 62 20.51 12.80 21.88
N GLY A 63 20.36 11.53 21.50
CA GLY A 63 19.09 10.80 21.53
C GLY A 63 18.09 11.25 20.45
N LEU A 64 18.58 11.86 19.37
CA LEU A 64 17.75 12.40 18.29
C LEU A 64 17.69 11.52 17.05
N LEU A 65 18.50 10.44 16.96
CA LEU A 65 18.59 9.62 15.75
C LEU A 65 17.25 8.98 15.35
N ASP A 66 16.51 8.41 16.31
CA ASP A 66 15.20 7.81 16.05
C ASP A 66 14.19 8.84 15.52
N LYS A 67 14.13 10.00 16.19
CA LYS A 67 13.23 11.10 15.79
C LYS A 67 13.59 11.61 14.40
N VAL A 68 14.86 11.92 14.14
CA VAL A 68 15.32 12.39 12.83
C VAL A 68 15.11 11.34 11.72
N SER A 69 15.14 10.05 12.06
CA SER A 69 14.90 9.00 11.07
C SER A 69 13.42 8.87 10.69
N ASN A 70 12.52 9.08 11.65
CA ASN A 70 11.09 8.78 11.53
C ASN A 70 10.20 10.03 11.36
N TYR A 71 10.67 11.21 11.72
CA TYR A 71 9.88 12.45 11.73
C TYR A 71 10.23 13.31 10.52
N PHE A 72 9.36 14.26 10.19
CA PHE A 72 9.68 15.29 9.21
C PHE A 72 10.77 16.22 9.76
N THR A 73 11.92 16.27 9.11
CA THR A 73 13.05 17.09 9.57
C THR A 73 13.25 18.31 8.68
N PHE A 74 13.43 19.47 9.29
CA PHE A 74 13.65 20.69 8.53
C PHE A 74 14.59 21.67 9.22
N GLY A 75 15.17 22.57 8.44
CA GLY A 75 15.87 23.72 8.97
C GLY A 75 16.11 24.76 7.89
N PHE A 76 16.94 25.75 8.21
CA PHE A 76 17.17 26.89 7.35
C PHE A 76 18.66 27.15 7.16
N VAL A 77 19.03 27.53 5.95
CA VAL A 77 20.36 28.05 5.60
C VAL A 77 20.26 29.52 5.23
N ARG A 78 21.39 30.20 5.26
CA ARG A 78 21.53 31.60 4.88
C ARG A 78 22.78 31.74 4.02
N ASP A 79 22.84 32.77 3.19
CA ASP A 79 24.07 33.12 2.48
C ASP A 79 25.28 33.08 3.44
N PRO A 80 26.35 32.32 3.13
CA PRO A 80 27.45 32.11 4.06
C PRO A 80 28.13 33.41 4.53
N TYR A 81 28.22 34.45 3.70
CA TYR A 81 28.83 35.72 4.09
C TYR A 81 27.94 36.50 5.06
N THR A 82 26.66 36.68 4.72
CA THR A 82 25.74 37.41 5.59
C THR A 82 25.52 36.66 6.91
N ARG A 83 25.55 35.32 6.88
CA ARG A 83 25.56 34.48 8.09
C ARG A 83 26.82 34.69 8.91
N PHE A 84 27.99 34.69 8.29
CA PHE A 84 29.28 34.91 8.98
C PHE A 84 29.30 36.25 9.71
N LEU A 85 28.90 37.33 9.06
CA LEU A 85 28.84 38.67 9.65
C LEU A 85 27.84 38.72 10.81
N SER A 86 26.70 38.03 10.69
CA SER A 86 25.74 37.88 11.79
C SER A 86 26.31 37.07 12.97
N ALA A 87 27.09 36.02 12.70
CA ALA A 87 27.79 35.24 13.71
C ALA A 87 28.86 36.07 14.42
N TRP A 88 29.58 36.92 13.68
CA TRP A 88 30.56 37.85 14.22
C TRP A 88 29.93 38.86 15.19
N ASP A 89 28.84 39.52 14.80
CA ASP A 89 28.16 40.47 15.69
C ASP A 89 27.61 39.80 16.95
N GLU A 90 27.12 38.56 16.82
CA GLU A 90 26.72 37.77 17.98
C GLU A 90 27.90 37.41 18.87
N HIS A 91 29.02 36.96 18.30
CA HIS A 91 30.22 36.57 19.04
C HIS A 91 30.81 37.76 19.80
N ARG A 92 30.91 38.94 19.16
CA ARG A 92 31.35 40.17 19.84
C ARG A 92 30.47 40.51 21.03
N PHE A 93 29.15 40.41 20.86
CA PHE A 93 28.20 40.69 21.93
C PHE A 93 28.34 39.67 23.09
N GLN A 94 28.39 38.37 22.78
CA GLN A 94 28.49 37.30 23.78
C GLN A 94 29.81 37.32 24.56
N HIS A 95 30.90 37.69 23.89
CA HIS A 95 32.24 37.71 24.48
C HIS A 95 32.73 39.11 24.87
N ARG A 96 31.86 40.13 24.77
CA ARG A 96 32.15 41.54 25.12
C ARG A 96 33.42 42.06 24.45
N LEU A 97 33.61 41.72 23.17
CA LEU A 97 34.74 42.21 22.38
C LEU A 97 34.59 43.71 22.14
N SER A 98 35.72 44.42 22.10
CA SER A 98 35.75 45.85 21.80
C SER A 98 35.26 46.12 20.37
N ASP A 99 34.62 47.27 20.16
CA ASP A 99 34.29 47.74 18.80
C ASP A 99 35.55 48.01 17.96
N GLN A 100 36.71 48.17 18.60
CA GLN A 100 38.01 48.32 17.94
C GLN A 100 38.65 47.00 17.51
N THR A 101 38.05 45.85 17.81
CA THR A 101 38.59 44.55 17.40
C THR A 101 38.53 44.44 15.87
N ASP A 102 39.70 44.30 15.24
CA ASP A 102 39.81 44.05 13.81
C ASP A 102 39.31 42.64 13.48
N ILE A 103 38.25 42.58 12.66
CA ILE A 103 37.65 41.34 12.20
C ILE A 103 38.62 40.51 11.36
N ASN A 104 39.53 41.15 10.62
CA ASN A 104 40.48 40.45 9.73
C ASN A 104 41.57 39.73 10.53
N GLU A 105 42.16 40.40 11.53
CA GLU A 105 43.06 39.77 12.50
C GLU A 105 42.36 38.62 13.22
N TRP A 106 41.11 38.83 13.65
CA TRP A 106 40.35 37.83 14.39
C TRP A 106 40.06 36.59 13.54
N ILE A 107 39.67 36.76 12.26
CA ILE A 107 39.44 35.66 11.33
C ILE A 107 40.69 34.79 11.22
N ARG A 108 41.84 35.41 10.96
CA ARG A 108 43.09 34.68 10.76
C ARG A 108 43.53 33.91 12.00
N THR A 109 43.24 34.41 13.19
CA THR A 109 43.68 33.79 14.45
C THR A 109 42.70 32.75 15.00
N HIS A 110 41.39 32.95 14.82
CA HIS A 110 40.37 32.15 15.50
C HIS A 110 39.59 31.18 14.61
N LEU A 111 39.55 31.40 13.29
CA LEU A 111 38.75 30.61 12.34
C LEU A 111 39.44 29.30 11.93
N THR A 112 39.86 28.49 12.92
CA THR A 112 40.49 27.20 12.69
C THR A 112 39.47 26.05 12.67
N PRO A 113 39.69 24.97 11.91
CA PRO A 113 38.79 23.81 11.91
C PRO A 113 38.51 23.22 13.29
N ALA A 114 39.51 23.25 14.18
CA ALA A 114 39.37 22.76 15.55
C ALA A 114 38.41 23.64 16.38
N ASN A 115 38.59 24.96 16.34
CA ASN A 115 37.76 25.89 17.12
C ASN A 115 36.30 25.82 16.67
N ILE A 116 36.05 25.99 15.37
CA ILE A 116 34.68 26.05 14.85
C ILE A 116 33.90 24.74 15.00
N ARG A 117 34.59 23.60 15.08
CA ARG A 117 33.94 22.29 15.18
C ARG A 117 33.80 21.81 16.62
N TYR A 118 34.80 22.08 17.47
CA TYR A 118 34.90 21.47 18.79
C TYR A 118 34.80 22.44 19.96
N ASP A 119 34.94 23.74 19.74
CA ASP A 119 34.74 24.75 20.77
C ASP A 119 33.35 25.40 20.62
N TRP A 120 32.50 25.19 21.62
CA TRP A 120 31.13 25.69 21.65
C TRP A 120 31.04 27.21 21.47
N ARG A 121 32.09 27.98 21.82
CA ARG A 121 32.15 29.44 21.67
C ARG A 121 32.16 29.89 20.21
N TYR A 122 32.59 29.02 19.30
CA TYR A 122 32.72 29.31 17.87
C TYR A 122 31.72 28.53 17.02
N ILE A 123 30.74 27.85 17.63
CA ILE A 123 29.75 27.02 16.92
C ILE A 123 28.94 27.80 15.87
N HIS A 124 28.73 29.11 16.08
CA HIS A 124 28.05 29.97 15.12
C HIS A 124 28.81 30.15 13.79
N PHE A 125 30.12 29.90 13.79
CA PHE A 125 30.96 29.93 12.59
C PHE A 125 31.09 28.55 11.93
N CYS A 126 30.58 27.49 12.56
CA CYS A 126 30.60 26.15 11.98
C CYS A 126 29.88 26.14 10.61
N PRO A 127 30.45 25.50 9.57
CA PRO A 127 29.78 25.36 8.28
C PRO A 127 28.39 24.75 8.39
N GLN A 128 27.46 25.30 7.64
CA GLN A 128 26.04 24.97 7.69
C GLN A 128 25.77 23.51 7.34
N HIS A 129 26.51 22.95 6.40
CA HIS A 129 26.36 21.56 6.00
C HIS A 129 26.57 20.56 7.15
N PHE A 130 27.35 20.89 8.19
CA PHE A 130 27.49 20.02 9.36
C PHE A 130 26.20 19.83 10.16
N PHE A 131 25.25 20.76 10.08
CA PHE A 131 23.95 20.63 10.77
C PHE A 131 22.95 19.80 9.98
N PHE A 132 23.19 19.59 8.68
CA PHE A 132 22.24 18.94 7.78
C PHE A 132 22.76 17.64 7.16
N TYR A 133 24.08 17.41 7.11
CA TYR A 133 24.66 16.24 6.45
C TYR A 133 25.49 15.40 7.40
N SER A 134 25.28 14.09 7.35
CA SER A 134 26.11 13.08 8.01
C SER A 134 26.58 12.06 6.99
N GLY A 135 27.89 11.85 6.85
CA GLY A 135 28.47 10.90 5.89
C GLY A 135 28.09 11.18 4.43
N GLY A 136 27.79 12.44 4.06
CA GLY A 136 27.36 12.84 2.72
C GLY A 136 25.86 12.73 2.46
N LYS A 137 25.08 12.18 3.41
CA LYS A 137 23.62 12.10 3.31
C LYS A 137 22.96 13.23 4.10
N SER A 138 21.97 13.89 3.51
CA SER A 138 21.14 14.85 4.23
C SER A 138 20.28 14.13 5.26
N VAL A 139 20.26 14.65 6.49
CA VAL A 139 19.33 14.25 7.56
C VAL A 139 18.09 15.15 7.60
N ALA A 140 18.06 16.21 6.77
CA ALA A 140 16.93 17.12 6.61
C ALA A 140 16.05 16.68 5.43
N ASP A 141 14.73 16.65 5.64
CA ASP A 141 13.74 16.48 4.58
C ASP A 141 13.46 17.81 3.85
N PHE A 142 13.60 18.95 4.53
CA PHE A 142 13.44 20.29 3.95
C PHE A 142 14.48 21.28 4.46
N ILE A 143 15.13 22.01 3.54
CA ILE A 143 16.07 23.08 3.88
C ILE A 143 15.60 24.39 3.23
N GLY A 144 15.10 25.32 4.03
CA GLY A 144 14.67 26.65 3.56
C GLY A 144 15.82 27.65 3.49
N ARG A 145 15.69 28.69 2.67
CA ARG A 145 16.60 29.85 2.67
C ARG A 145 16.08 30.94 3.60
N PHE A 146 16.96 31.58 4.35
CA PHE A 146 16.65 32.73 5.21
C PHE A 146 16.13 33.91 4.40
N GLU A 147 16.68 34.12 3.21
CA GLU A 147 16.34 35.19 2.27
C GLU A 147 14.91 35.05 1.74
N HIS A 148 14.35 33.83 1.79
CA HIS A 148 12.98 33.49 1.41
C HIS A 148 12.26 32.78 2.57
N ILE A 149 12.44 33.31 3.78
CA ILE A 149 11.91 32.67 4.99
C ILE A 149 10.40 32.56 4.97
N ASP A 150 9.68 33.58 4.48
CA ASP A 150 8.22 33.59 4.47
C ASP A 150 7.65 32.47 3.59
N ASP A 151 8.20 32.30 2.37
CA ASP A 151 7.80 31.24 1.44
C ASP A 151 8.12 29.86 1.99
N SER A 152 9.33 29.70 2.53
CA SER A 152 9.79 28.45 3.14
C SER A 152 8.96 28.06 4.35
N TRP A 153 8.64 29.05 5.19
CA TRP A 153 7.84 28.86 6.38
C TRP A 153 6.39 28.55 6.04
N PHE A 154 5.84 29.18 5.01
CA PHE A 154 4.53 28.83 4.48
C PHE A 154 4.49 27.37 4.01
N ALA A 155 5.51 26.90 3.29
CA ALA A 155 5.61 25.50 2.88
C ALA A 155 5.67 24.54 4.08
N ILE A 156 6.49 24.85 5.10
CA ILE A 156 6.58 24.06 6.33
C ILE A 156 5.22 24.02 7.06
N GLN A 157 4.53 25.14 7.21
CA GLN A 157 3.20 25.19 7.82
C GLN A 157 2.19 24.28 7.10
N LYS A 158 2.24 24.24 5.76
CA LYS A 158 1.42 23.32 4.97
C LYS A 158 1.78 21.87 5.21
N LEU A 159 3.06 21.53 5.26
CA LEU A 159 3.53 20.18 5.56
C LEU A 159 3.16 19.72 6.98
N LEU A 160 3.17 20.64 7.96
CA LEU A 160 2.76 20.37 9.34
C LEU A 160 1.23 20.37 9.53
N GLY A 161 0.45 20.83 8.54
CA GLY A 161 -1.00 20.97 8.65
C GLY A 161 -1.42 22.00 9.71
N ARG A 162 -0.59 23.01 9.99
CA ARG A 162 -0.81 24.02 11.03
C ARG A 162 -0.51 25.42 10.52
N SER A 163 -1.33 26.38 10.90
CA SER A 163 -1.00 27.80 10.74
C SER A 163 -0.30 28.28 12.01
N ILE A 164 0.99 28.57 11.90
CA ILE A 164 1.86 29.01 12.99
C ILE A 164 2.51 30.32 12.53
N PRO A 165 2.08 31.49 13.06
CA PRO A 165 2.67 32.75 12.66
C PRO A 165 4.11 32.86 13.17
N LEU A 166 5.04 33.27 12.29
CA LEU A 166 6.36 33.73 12.74
C LEU A 166 6.17 35.09 13.41
N GLY A 167 6.43 35.16 14.72
CA GLY A 167 6.51 36.45 15.39
C GLY A 167 7.69 37.26 14.84
N THR A 168 7.57 38.60 14.86
CA THR A 168 8.70 39.51 14.58
C THR A 168 9.68 39.47 15.74
N VAL A 169 10.55 38.47 15.75
CA VAL A 169 11.64 38.35 16.71
C VAL A 169 12.92 38.65 15.95
N ASN A 170 13.61 39.71 16.34
CA ASN A 170 14.91 40.17 15.80
C ASN A 170 14.87 41.06 14.55
N ILE A 171 14.09 42.15 14.58
CA ILE A 171 14.61 43.39 14.00
C ILE A 171 15.56 43.95 15.08
N LYS A 172 16.85 43.56 15.06
CA LYS A 172 17.86 44.32 15.82
C LYS A 172 17.93 45.70 15.16
N GLY A 173 17.04 46.60 15.59
CA GLY A 173 17.07 47.99 15.16
C GLY A 173 18.41 48.59 15.55
N GLY A 174 19.14 49.10 14.56
CA GLY A 174 20.25 50.02 14.79
C GLY A 174 21.68 49.47 14.70
N THR A 175 21.93 48.26 14.22
CA THR A 175 23.29 47.88 13.81
C THR A 175 23.39 48.07 12.30
N GLU A 176 24.21 49.01 11.82
CA GLU A 176 24.62 49.04 10.41
C GLU A 176 24.99 47.62 10.01
N VAL A 177 24.31 47.08 9.00
CA VAL A 177 24.64 45.76 8.46
C VAL A 177 26.07 45.88 7.97
N ARG A 178 27.02 45.26 8.70
CA ARG A 178 28.42 45.27 8.27
C ARG A 178 28.45 44.74 6.84
N SER A 179 29.06 45.52 5.96
CA SER A 179 29.22 45.13 4.57
C SER A 179 30.39 44.16 4.45
N LEU A 180 30.37 43.38 3.37
CA LEU A 180 31.52 42.63 2.89
C LEU A 180 32.77 43.51 2.73
N ASP A 181 32.58 44.82 2.52
CA ASP A 181 33.65 45.82 2.42
C ASP A 181 34.56 45.91 3.65
N SER A 182 34.11 45.39 4.81
CA SER A 182 34.93 45.32 6.03
C SER A 182 35.96 44.18 6.04
N LEU A 183 35.88 43.26 5.06
CA LEU A 183 36.73 42.09 4.95
C LEU A 183 37.85 42.32 3.94
N SER A 184 39.07 41.94 4.31
CA SER A 184 40.20 41.87 3.41
C SER A 184 40.05 40.71 2.42
N ALA A 185 40.79 40.77 1.31
CA ALA A 185 40.85 39.68 0.34
C ALA A 185 41.28 38.34 0.97
N ASP A 186 42.18 38.37 1.96
CA ASP A 186 42.61 37.17 2.69
C ASP A 186 41.48 36.60 3.57
N SER A 187 40.73 37.47 4.25
CA SER A 187 39.55 37.06 5.03
C SER A 187 38.48 36.44 4.14
N ILE A 188 38.20 37.03 2.98
CA ILE A 188 37.25 36.48 2.00
C ILE A 188 37.73 35.11 1.53
N ARG A 189 39.03 34.96 1.21
CA ARG A 189 39.62 33.66 0.84
C ARG A 189 39.43 32.61 1.94
N LEU A 190 39.70 32.94 3.20
CA LEU A 190 39.52 32.02 4.34
C LEU A 190 38.04 31.63 4.54
N ILE A 191 37.11 32.58 4.37
CA ILE A 191 35.66 32.31 4.42
C ILE A 191 35.25 31.40 3.25
N ASN A 192 35.78 31.62 2.06
CA ASN A 192 35.53 30.79 0.87
C ASN A 192 36.00 29.35 1.06
N GLU A 193 37.19 29.18 1.65
CA GLU A 193 37.74 27.87 1.97
C GLU A 193 36.92 27.18 3.06
N LEU A 194 36.53 27.93 4.09
CA LEU A 194 35.76 27.37 5.19
C LEU A 194 34.37 26.89 4.76
N TYR A 195 33.66 27.69 3.97
CA TYR A 195 32.27 27.44 3.57
C TYR A 195 32.15 26.87 2.15
N ASP A 196 33.24 26.39 1.55
CA ASP A 196 33.29 25.85 0.18
C ASP A 196 32.12 24.89 -0.14
N ARG A 197 31.87 23.96 0.77
CA ARG A 197 30.77 23.00 0.67
C ARG A 197 29.40 23.63 0.86
N ASP A 198 29.27 24.66 1.70
CA ASP A 198 27.98 25.33 1.89
C ASP A 198 27.58 26.07 0.62
N PHE A 199 28.52 26.77 -0.03
CA PHE A 199 28.27 27.42 -1.33
C PHE A 199 27.78 26.41 -2.36
N SER A 200 28.47 25.28 -2.46
CA SER A 200 28.15 24.24 -3.45
C SER A 200 26.84 23.51 -3.15
N LEU A 201 26.63 23.06 -1.90
CA LEU A 201 25.47 22.26 -1.50
C LEU A 201 24.18 23.08 -1.47
N PHE A 202 24.27 24.35 -1.12
CA PHE A 202 23.11 25.24 -1.00
C PHE A 202 23.01 26.23 -2.16
N GLY A 203 23.83 26.10 -3.22
CA GLY A 203 23.75 26.94 -4.42
C GLY A 203 23.94 28.43 -4.16
N TYR A 204 24.81 28.81 -3.22
CA TYR A 204 25.20 30.22 -3.03
C TYR A 204 26.44 30.55 -3.86
N PRO A 205 26.50 31.74 -4.47
CA PRO A 205 27.69 32.18 -5.18
C PRO A 205 28.81 32.51 -4.21
N LYS A 206 30.05 32.17 -4.59
CA LYS A 206 31.23 32.71 -3.92
C LYS A 206 31.50 34.12 -4.44
N TYR A 207 31.83 35.01 -3.53
CA TYR A 207 32.56 36.22 -3.86
C TYR A 207 33.95 35.83 -4.34
N VAL A 208 34.21 36.14 -5.60
CA VAL A 208 35.53 36.08 -6.23
C VAL A 208 35.85 37.52 -6.58
N ASP A 209 37.03 38.01 -6.19
CA ASP A 209 37.42 39.39 -6.43
C ASP A 209 37.23 39.73 -7.92
N ASN A 210 36.34 40.68 -8.22
CA ASN A 210 35.78 40.86 -9.55
C ASN A 210 36.80 41.48 -10.52
N ALA A 211 37.59 40.62 -11.15
CA ALA A 211 38.10 40.83 -12.49
C ALA A 211 37.88 39.57 -13.33
N SER A 212 36.68 38.97 -13.29
CA SER A 212 36.01 38.24 -14.39
C SER A 212 34.83 37.42 -13.89
N THR A 213 33.76 37.41 -14.70
CA THR A 213 32.64 36.45 -14.72
C THR A 213 31.59 36.55 -13.61
N VAL A 214 30.65 37.48 -13.81
CA VAL A 214 29.24 37.28 -13.41
C VAL A 214 28.57 36.46 -14.51
N VAL A 215 28.52 35.14 -14.36
CA VAL A 215 27.45 34.31 -14.95
C VAL A 215 27.16 33.16 -13.99
N GLY A 216 26.42 33.45 -12.93
CA GLY A 216 25.70 32.42 -12.17
C GLY A 216 24.29 32.32 -12.74
N HIS A 217 23.84 31.12 -13.08
CA HIS A 217 22.49 30.85 -13.56
C HIS A 217 21.49 31.23 -12.45
N GLU A 218 20.87 32.42 -12.55
CA GLU A 218 19.72 32.78 -11.71
C GLU A 218 18.57 31.83 -12.05
N PRO A 219 18.10 31.01 -11.10
CA PRO A 219 16.90 30.21 -11.30
C PRO A 219 15.72 31.17 -11.47
N ALA A 220 14.88 30.93 -12.47
CA ALA A 220 13.81 31.85 -12.85
C ALA A 220 12.72 32.06 -11.76
N SER A 221 12.78 31.32 -10.64
CA SER A 221 11.96 31.51 -9.44
C SER A 221 12.47 30.66 -8.26
N TYR A 222 12.42 31.18 -7.02
CA TYR A 222 12.65 30.39 -5.78
C TYR A 222 11.76 29.13 -5.72
N ALA A 223 10.54 29.20 -6.26
CA ALA A 223 9.63 28.05 -6.36
C ALA A 223 10.16 26.95 -7.30
N GLN A 224 11.08 27.24 -8.21
CA GLN A 224 11.77 26.24 -9.02
C GLN A 224 12.95 25.63 -8.25
N GLU A 225 13.72 26.41 -7.47
CA GLU A 225 14.78 25.89 -6.59
C GLU A 225 14.25 24.95 -5.51
N VAL A 226 13.14 25.31 -4.88
CA VAL A 226 12.44 24.44 -3.92
C VAL A 226 12.01 23.13 -4.59
N ARG A 227 11.64 23.18 -5.88
CA ARG A 227 11.28 21.99 -6.67
C ARG A 227 12.48 21.18 -7.16
N SER A 228 13.65 21.79 -7.35
CA SER A 228 14.79 21.17 -8.06
C SER A 228 16.02 20.84 -7.20
N GLY A 229 16.18 21.40 -5.99
CA GLY A 229 17.44 21.23 -5.23
C GLY A 229 17.35 21.16 -3.70
N LEU A 230 16.30 21.70 -3.07
CA LEU A 230 16.18 21.76 -1.60
C LEU A 230 15.14 20.80 -0.99
N LEU A 231 14.53 19.96 -1.83
CA LEU A 231 13.73 18.80 -1.46
C LEU A 231 14.38 17.54 -2.06
N PRO A 232 15.42 16.96 -1.43
CA PRO A 232 16.10 15.82 -2.00
C PRO A 232 15.35 14.55 -1.62
N GLU A 233 14.63 13.98 -2.60
CA GLU A 233 14.22 12.57 -2.70
C GLU A 233 13.25 12.02 -1.63
N ARG A 234 13.36 12.40 -0.36
CA ARG A 234 12.60 11.82 0.74
C ARG A 234 11.14 12.24 0.78
N ILE A 235 10.75 13.45 0.38
CA ILE A 235 9.31 13.80 0.32
C ILE A 235 8.62 13.11 -0.87
N ALA A 236 9.30 13.01 -2.02
CA ALA A 236 8.79 12.24 -3.14
C ALA A 236 8.70 10.75 -2.79
N ILE A 237 9.76 10.17 -2.21
CA ILE A 237 9.78 8.76 -1.77
C ILE A 237 8.78 8.53 -0.63
N LYS A 238 8.61 9.45 0.32
CA LYS A 238 7.65 9.34 1.42
C LYS A 238 6.22 9.47 0.92
N SER A 239 5.94 10.42 0.03
CA SER A 239 4.65 10.54 -0.65
C SER A 239 4.36 9.30 -1.50
N MET A 240 5.37 8.74 -2.19
CA MET A 240 5.22 7.49 -2.95
C MET A 240 5.05 6.27 -2.04
N LEU A 241 5.74 6.21 -0.89
CA LEU A 241 5.58 5.14 0.10
C LEU A 241 4.22 5.24 0.81
N GLU A 242 3.73 6.44 1.09
CA GLU A 242 2.39 6.69 1.64
C GLU A 242 1.32 6.32 0.61
N GLN A 243 1.50 6.67 -0.67
CA GLN A 243 0.62 6.23 -1.76
C GLN A 243 0.65 4.70 -1.94
N ASN A 244 1.83 4.10 -1.97
CA ASN A 244 1.99 2.64 -2.09
C ASN A 244 1.40 1.92 -0.87
N GLY A 245 1.54 2.49 0.34
CA GLY A 245 0.94 1.97 1.56
C GLY A 245 -0.58 2.03 1.53
N ALA A 246 -1.16 3.12 1.03
CA ALA A 246 -2.60 3.24 0.82
C ALA A 246 -3.10 2.24 -0.24
N GLU A 247 -2.38 2.09 -1.35
CA GLU A 247 -2.73 1.14 -2.42
C GLU A 247 -2.61 -0.32 -1.95
N LEU A 248 -1.61 -0.65 -1.13
CA LEU A 248 -1.48 -1.96 -0.47
C LEU A 248 -2.67 -2.24 0.46
N ALA A 249 -3.06 -1.27 1.29
CA ALA A 249 -4.21 -1.41 2.19
C ALA A 249 -5.56 -1.54 1.44
N GLU A 250 -5.67 -0.97 0.24
CA GLU A 250 -6.82 -1.15 -0.63
C GLU A 250 -6.81 -2.53 -1.31
N ARG A 251 -5.65 -2.98 -1.79
CA ARG A 251 -5.48 -4.33 -2.35
C ARG A 251 -5.72 -5.43 -1.32
N GLU A 252 -5.31 -5.25 -0.08
CA GLU A 252 -5.61 -6.19 1.02
C GLU A 252 -7.11 -6.30 1.27
N ARG A 253 -7.83 -5.17 1.29
CA ARG A 253 -9.30 -5.17 1.41
C ARG A 253 -9.99 -5.85 0.21
N ALA A 254 -9.49 -5.64 -1.00
CA ALA A 254 -9.99 -6.31 -2.19
C ALA A 254 -9.73 -7.82 -2.17
N LEU A 255 -8.52 -8.24 -1.74
CA LEU A 255 -8.18 -9.65 -1.57
C LEU A 255 -9.06 -10.34 -0.52
N GLU A 256 -9.36 -9.67 0.59
CA GLU A 256 -10.26 -10.21 1.60
C GLU A 256 -11.68 -10.39 1.07
N THR A 257 -12.16 -9.43 0.27
CA THR A 257 -13.47 -9.54 -0.40
C THR A 257 -13.51 -10.71 -1.37
N LEU A 258 -12.45 -10.91 -2.16
CA LEU A 258 -12.33 -12.04 -3.09
C LEU A 258 -12.24 -13.38 -2.37
N ARG A 259 -11.57 -13.45 -1.22
CA ARG A 259 -11.54 -14.67 -0.38
C ARG A 259 -12.93 -15.05 0.10
N ASN A 260 -13.70 -14.09 0.60
CA ASN A 260 -15.08 -14.33 1.03
C ASN A 260 -15.97 -14.81 -0.13
N GLN A 261 -15.83 -14.21 -1.33
CA GLN A 261 -16.55 -14.66 -2.53
C GLN A 261 -16.14 -16.07 -2.98
N LEU A 262 -14.85 -16.42 -2.83
CA LEU A 262 -14.36 -17.75 -3.14
C LEU A 262 -14.93 -18.79 -2.17
N GLU A 263 -14.99 -18.49 -0.88
CA GLU A 263 -15.57 -19.35 0.15
C GLU A 263 -17.08 -19.58 -0.08
N GLU A 264 -17.82 -18.53 -0.43
CA GLU A 264 -19.23 -18.63 -0.81
C GLU A 264 -19.43 -19.48 -2.08
N SER A 265 -18.57 -19.29 -3.08
CA SER A 265 -18.60 -20.08 -4.32
C SER A 265 -18.27 -21.54 -4.07
N GLN A 266 -17.31 -21.86 -3.20
CA GLN A 266 -16.97 -23.22 -2.79
C GLN A 266 -18.11 -23.89 -2.05
N THR A 267 -18.78 -23.16 -1.15
CA THR A 267 -19.97 -23.65 -0.44
C THR A 267 -21.11 -23.95 -1.41
N THR A 268 -21.32 -23.08 -2.40
CA THR A 268 -22.31 -23.28 -3.46
C THR A 268 -21.99 -24.51 -4.31
N LEU A 269 -20.72 -24.68 -4.70
CA LEU A 269 -20.25 -25.85 -5.45
C LEU A 269 -20.47 -27.15 -4.66
N ALA A 270 -20.19 -27.16 -3.36
CA ALA A 270 -20.42 -28.32 -2.50
C ALA A 270 -21.92 -28.70 -2.44
N ARG A 271 -22.81 -27.70 -2.35
CA ARG A 271 -24.27 -27.89 -2.40
C ARG A 271 -24.72 -28.47 -3.75
N VAL A 272 -24.27 -27.88 -4.86
CA VAL A 272 -24.63 -28.36 -6.20
C VAL A 272 -24.14 -29.79 -6.41
N ARG A 273 -22.96 -30.13 -5.90
CA ARG A 273 -22.42 -31.50 -6.00
C ARG A 273 -23.26 -32.51 -5.22
N THR A 274 -23.68 -32.16 -4.01
CA THR A 274 -24.58 -33.03 -3.22
C THR A 274 -25.96 -33.20 -3.88
N GLU A 275 -26.50 -32.14 -4.50
CA GLU A 275 -27.74 -32.22 -5.29
C GLU A 275 -27.59 -33.11 -6.52
N LEU A 276 -26.45 -33.02 -7.22
CA LEU A 276 -26.13 -33.85 -8.38
C LEU A 276 -26.00 -35.33 -7.98
N ASP A 277 -25.28 -35.63 -6.91
CA ASP A 277 -25.11 -36.99 -6.40
C ASP A 277 -26.48 -37.59 -6.00
N ALA A 278 -27.33 -36.82 -5.33
CA ALA A 278 -28.70 -37.24 -5.01
C ALA A 278 -29.55 -37.49 -6.26
N SER A 279 -29.39 -36.67 -7.31
CA SER A 279 -30.10 -36.87 -8.57
C SER A 279 -29.62 -38.11 -9.33
N ASN A 280 -28.32 -38.38 -9.32
CA ASN A 280 -27.74 -39.57 -9.91
C ASN A 280 -28.23 -40.84 -9.18
N ALA A 281 -28.33 -40.80 -7.85
CA ALA A 281 -28.91 -41.90 -7.07
C ALA A 281 -30.38 -42.16 -7.45
N ARG A 282 -31.19 -41.10 -7.63
CA ARG A 282 -32.58 -41.23 -8.10
C ARG A 282 -32.66 -41.81 -9.52
N LEU A 283 -31.77 -41.40 -10.42
CA LEU A 283 -31.71 -41.96 -11.77
C LEU A 283 -31.34 -43.46 -11.76
N ALA A 284 -30.39 -43.87 -10.92
CA ALA A 284 -30.03 -45.27 -10.77
C ALA A 284 -31.21 -46.11 -10.25
N GLU A 285 -31.94 -45.60 -9.26
CA GLU A 285 -33.17 -46.24 -8.75
C GLU A 285 -34.24 -46.36 -9.85
N MET A 286 -34.49 -45.28 -10.60
CA MET A 286 -35.43 -45.31 -11.73
C MET A 286 -35.01 -46.32 -12.80
N HIS A 287 -33.72 -46.42 -13.13
CA HIS A 287 -33.22 -47.41 -14.07
C HIS A 287 -33.48 -48.84 -13.58
N SER A 288 -33.21 -49.13 -12.30
CA SER A 288 -33.49 -50.45 -11.73
C SER A 288 -34.99 -50.79 -11.74
N GLN A 289 -35.84 -49.80 -11.47
CA GLN A 289 -37.30 -49.97 -11.57
C GLN A 289 -37.72 -50.28 -13.00
N VAL A 290 -37.21 -49.56 -14.01
CA VAL A 290 -37.49 -49.82 -15.42
C VAL A 290 -37.08 -51.25 -15.80
N GLU A 291 -35.87 -51.69 -15.45
CA GLU A 291 -35.40 -53.06 -15.70
C GLU A 291 -36.32 -54.11 -15.08
N CYS A 292 -36.77 -53.88 -13.83
CA CYS A 292 -37.73 -54.77 -13.17
C CYS A 292 -39.08 -54.81 -13.89
N THR A 293 -39.58 -53.64 -14.33
CA THR A 293 -40.85 -53.54 -15.05
C THR A 293 -40.77 -54.22 -16.43
N GLU A 294 -39.64 -54.07 -17.14
CA GLU A 294 -39.39 -54.76 -18.40
C GLU A 294 -39.37 -56.28 -18.22
N ALA A 295 -38.70 -56.77 -17.18
CA ALA A 295 -38.70 -58.21 -16.87
C ALA A 295 -40.11 -58.74 -16.54
N GLN A 296 -40.92 -57.98 -15.80
CA GLN A 296 -42.33 -58.31 -15.54
C GLN A 296 -43.18 -58.31 -16.81
N LEU A 297 -42.93 -57.36 -17.73
CA LEU A 297 -43.62 -57.28 -19.02
C LEU A 297 -43.29 -58.48 -19.91
N GLU A 298 -42.03 -58.91 -19.96
CA GLU A 298 -41.64 -60.09 -20.72
C GLU A 298 -42.23 -61.38 -20.12
N ALA A 299 -42.26 -61.50 -18.79
CA ALA A 299 -42.93 -62.63 -18.13
C ALA A 299 -44.43 -62.69 -18.47
N THR A 300 -45.14 -61.56 -18.38
CA THR A 300 -46.57 -61.48 -18.73
C THR A 300 -46.84 -61.73 -20.21
N ARG A 301 -45.94 -61.30 -21.11
CA ARG A 301 -46.01 -61.65 -22.54
C ARG A 301 -45.86 -63.15 -22.78
N ALA A 302 -44.92 -63.79 -22.08
CA ALA A 302 -44.72 -65.24 -22.16
C ALA A 302 -45.96 -66.01 -21.68
N ASP A 303 -46.55 -65.60 -20.56
CA ASP A 303 -47.79 -66.19 -20.04
C ASP A 303 -48.96 -66.00 -21.02
N ALA A 304 -49.11 -64.81 -21.60
CA ALA A 304 -50.14 -64.53 -22.60
C ALA A 304 -49.95 -65.40 -23.86
N ALA A 305 -48.73 -65.61 -24.32
CA ALA A 305 -48.42 -66.49 -25.43
C ALA A 305 -48.78 -67.96 -25.12
N ALA A 306 -48.45 -68.44 -23.92
CA ALA A 306 -48.80 -69.78 -23.46
C ALA A 306 -50.33 -69.98 -23.38
N HIS A 307 -51.06 -68.97 -22.89
CA HIS A 307 -52.52 -68.97 -22.89
C HIS A 307 -53.11 -68.97 -24.31
N ALA A 308 -52.56 -68.18 -25.23
CA ALA A 308 -53.00 -68.15 -26.62
C ALA A 308 -52.80 -69.51 -27.31
N GLN A 309 -51.66 -70.17 -27.09
CA GLN A 309 -51.37 -71.50 -27.62
C GLN A 309 -52.33 -72.57 -27.03
N SER A 310 -52.61 -72.48 -25.72
CA SER A 310 -53.58 -73.34 -25.05
C SER A 310 -54.99 -73.15 -25.62
N LEU A 311 -55.41 -71.91 -25.87
CA LEU A 311 -56.71 -71.58 -26.48
C LEU A 311 -56.81 -72.14 -27.90
N GLN A 312 -55.76 -71.98 -28.72
CA GLN A 312 -55.70 -72.52 -30.08
C GLN A 312 -55.81 -74.06 -30.08
N THR A 313 -55.12 -74.70 -29.14
CA THR A 313 -55.20 -76.16 -28.95
C THR A 313 -56.62 -76.59 -28.57
N ALA A 314 -57.25 -75.88 -27.62
CA ALA A 314 -58.63 -76.15 -27.22
C ALA A 314 -59.63 -75.95 -28.37
N GLN A 315 -59.44 -74.93 -29.22
CA GLN A 315 -60.24 -74.70 -30.42
C GLN A 315 -60.09 -75.83 -31.44
N LEU A 316 -58.87 -76.30 -31.68
CA LEU A 316 -58.60 -77.46 -32.54
C LEU A 316 -59.27 -78.73 -32.02
N THR A 317 -59.15 -79.00 -30.71
CA THR A 317 -59.83 -80.14 -30.07
C THR A 317 -61.35 -80.02 -30.16
N ALA A 318 -61.90 -78.82 -29.94
CA ALA A 318 -63.34 -78.58 -30.08
C ALA A 318 -63.81 -78.82 -31.52
N ALA A 319 -63.05 -78.36 -32.52
CA ALA A 319 -63.33 -78.61 -33.93
C ALA A 319 -63.30 -80.10 -34.26
N GLN A 320 -62.28 -80.83 -33.79
CA GLN A 320 -62.16 -82.29 -33.94
C GLN A 320 -63.35 -83.04 -33.32
N ASN A 321 -63.74 -82.65 -32.10
CA ASN A 321 -64.90 -83.21 -31.42
C ASN A 321 -66.20 -82.91 -32.17
N ALA A 322 -66.35 -81.70 -32.74
CA ALA A 322 -67.50 -81.34 -33.54
C ALA A 322 -67.58 -82.17 -34.84
N THR A 323 -66.46 -82.42 -35.52
CA THR A 323 -66.40 -83.33 -36.67
C THR A 323 -66.76 -84.77 -36.29
N ALA A 324 -66.18 -85.29 -35.19
CA ALA A 324 -66.50 -86.63 -34.71
C ALA A 324 -67.97 -86.77 -34.31
N PHE A 325 -68.55 -85.73 -33.71
CA PHE A 325 -69.98 -85.67 -33.40
C PHE A 325 -70.85 -85.67 -34.68
N ALA A 326 -70.43 -84.93 -35.71
CA ALA A 326 -71.13 -84.93 -36.99
C ALA A 326 -71.08 -86.30 -37.68
N GLU A 327 -69.94 -86.99 -37.64
CA GLU A 327 -69.77 -88.35 -38.16
C GLU A 327 -70.64 -89.36 -37.42
N THR A 328 -70.59 -89.35 -36.08
CA THR A 328 -71.43 -90.24 -35.25
C THR A 328 -72.91 -89.98 -35.45
N LYS A 329 -73.33 -88.71 -35.60
CA LYS A 329 -74.71 -88.36 -35.96
C LYS A 329 -75.10 -88.87 -37.34
N SER A 330 -74.23 -88.74 -38.34
CA SER A 330 -74.44 -89.28 -39.69
C SER A 330 -74.61 -90.80 -39.69
N GLU A 331 -73.77 -91.52 -38.95
CA GLU A 331 -73.89 -92.97 -38.76
C GLU A 331 -75.18 -93.35 -38.02
N LEU A 332 -75.56 -92.61 -36.99
CA LEU A 332 -76.85 -92.81 -36.31
C LEU A 332 -78.03 -92.63 -37.28
N ASP A 333 -78.04 -91.57 -38.08
CA ASP A 333 -79.07 -91.31 -39.08
C ASP A 333 -79.10 -92.41 -40.17
N ARG A 334 -77.94 -92.97 -40.53
CA ARG A 334 -77.83 -94.11 -41.45
C ARG A 334 -78.43 -95.38 -40.85
N VAL A 335 -78.12 -95.68 -39.59
CA VAL A 335 -78.69 -96.83 -38.85
C VAL A 335 -80.20 -96.67 -38.70
N MET A 336 -80.68 -95.49 -38.35
CA MET A 336 -82.12 -95.19 -38.24
C MET A 336 -82.84 -95.34 -39.58
N ARG A 337 -82.23 -94.89 -40.69
CA ARG A 337 -82.75 -95.13 -42.05
C ARG A 337 -82.76 -96.61 -42.43
N SER A 338 -81.72 -97.37 -42.10
CA SER A 338 -81.65 -98.83 -42.32
C SER A 338 -82.73 -99.57 -41.53
N ASN A 339 -82.91 -99.23 -40.24
CA ASN A 339 -83.96 -99.82 -39.41
C ASN A 339 -85.36 -99.42 -39.90
N SER A 340 -85.57 -98.18 -40.34
CA SER A 340 -86.81 -97.75 -40.99
C SER A 340 -87.08 -98.50 -42.29
N MET A 341 -86.06 -98.72 -43.15
CA MET A 341 -86.19 -99.56 -44.35
C MET A 341 -86.49 -101.02 -44.01
N ARG A 342 -85.89 -101.58 -42.96
CA ARG A 342 -86.20 -102.93 -42.47
C ARG A 342 -87.63 -103.01 -41.92
N TYR A 343 -88.09 -101.99 -41.21
CA TYR A 343 -89.44 -101.90 -40.67
C TYR A 343 -90.49 -101.76 -41.77
N THR A 344 -90.25 -100.93 -42.78
CA THR A 344 -91.12 -100.78 -43.97
C THR A 344 -91.09 -102.01 -44.88
N SER A 345 -89.95 -102.71 -44.99
CA SER A 345 -89.84 -104.02 -45.66
C SER A 345 -90.58 -105.13 -44.90
N TRP A 346 -90.51 -105.13 -43.57
CA TRP A 346 -91.27 -106.04 -42.71
C TRP A 346 -92.79 -105.79 -42.82
N LEU A 347 -93.22 -104.53 -42.81
CA LEU A 347 -94.62 -104.15 -43.06
C LEU A 347 -95.09 -104.53 -44.48
N ARG A 348 -94.24 -104.38 -45.51
CA ARG A 348 -94.53 -104.87 -46.87
C ARG A 348 -94.66 -106.39 -46.93
N LYS A 349 -93.80 -107.13 -46.24
CA LYS A 349 -93.91 -108.60 -46.14
C LYS A 349 -95.20 -109.04 -45.45
N ILE A 350 -95.65 -108.33 -44.41
CA ILE A 350 -96.95 -108.59 -43.78
C ILE A 350 -98.11 -108.28 -44.74
N SER A 351 -98.01 -107.20 -45.52
CA SER A 351 -99.05 -106.84 -46.49
C SER A 351 -99.22 -107.83 -47.66
N HIS A 352 -98.19 -108.64 -47.96
CA HIS A 352 -98.26 -109.72 -48.96
C HIS A 352 -98.77 -111.05 -48.40
N VAL A 353 -98.90 -111.20 -47.08
CA VAL A 353 -99.52 -112.38 -46.46
C VAL A 353 -101.05 -112.24 -46.34
N PHE A 354 -101.59 -111.04 -46.58
CA PHE A 354 -103.02 -110.70 -46.45
C PHE A 354 -103.75 -110.40 -47.78
N ARG A 355 -103.29 -110.95 -48.91
CA ARG A 355 -104.03 -110.89 -50.18
C ARG A 355 -104.13 -112.23 -50.87
#